data_AF-A0A6I8N035-F1
#
_entry.id   AF-A0A6I8N035-F1
#
_cell.length_a   1.000
_cell.length_b   1.000
_cell.length_c   1.000
_cell.angle_alpha   90.00
_cell.angle_beta   90.00
_cell.angle_gamma   90.00
#
_symmetry.space_group_name_H-M   'P 1'
#
loop_
_entity.id
_entity.type
_entity.pdbx_description
1 polymer ?
#
loop_
_entity_poly.entity_id
_entity_poly.type
_entity_poly.pdbx_seq_one_letter_code
_entity_poly.pdbx_strand_id
1 'polypeptide(L)'
;MRSDSSTSLAGSRWAAGPLRSSEPLPTGPPTPLAVFLLEEASDQLVVHLDFRAALETCERGCETLAIGVSGSSAEVKCSLCVVGIQALAEMDRWREVLPWVLRYYPGPESLPPQLLELCILLYSRVREPQVMLEVAGDWLREPANRDLREYGALAELHLLRVLLPLGRWAEARELARGCAGLSEEQRLGALEAVDRARQREGQPGPEESPARLSALPHPGSVPHKVLALLTWLRRVLESGAGHLLALPFKKALLAALVLGLLVLRFDPGKWGGAGWERSRGEVGSQLATGCGNGASPRFLERTGEGPARFPSPEHPGQGSASWVQD
;
A
#
# COMPACT_ATOMS: atom_id res chain seq x y z
N MET A 1 14.78 -86.38 15.85
CA MET A 1 13.47 -86.68 15.24
C MET A 1 12.39 -86.16 16.16
N ARG A 2 11.37 -85.51 15.57
CA ARG A 2 10.06 -85.11 16.12
C ARG A 2 10.00 -83.92 17.08
N SER A 3 9.56 -82.81 16.48
CA SER A 3 8.70 -81.76 17.01
C SER A 3 7.42 -82.32 17.65
N ASP A 4 6.74 -81.53 18.48
CA ASP A 4 5.29 -81.33 18.37
C ASP A 4 4.86 -79.97 18.94
N SER A 5 3.89 -79.39 18.24
CA SER A 5 3.29 -78.07 18.42
C SER A 5 2.08 -78.13 19.36
N SER A 6 1.66 -77.00 19.91
CA SER A 6 0.25 -76.79 20.29
C SER A 6 -0.15 -75.32 20.13
N THR A 7 -1.41 -75.16 19.70
CA THR A 7 -2.02 -74.03 19.01
C THR A 7 -3.23 -73.52 19.80
N SER A 8 -3.60 -72.25 19.58
CA SER A 8 -4.94 -71.64 19.81
C SER A 8 -5.33 -71.26 21.25
N LEU A 9 -6.15 -70.23 21.54
CA LEU A 9 -7.06 -69.38 20.75
C LEU A 9 -7.37 -68.07 21.52
N ALA A 10 -7.99 -67.15 20.82
CA ALA A 10 -8.30 -65.75 21.11
C ALA A 10 -9.17 -65.41 22.36
N GLY A 11 -9.13 -64.13 22.74
CA GLY A 11 -10.13 -63.48 23.59
C GLY A 11 -9.95 -61.96 23.62
N SER A 12 -10.68 -61.25 22.76
CA SER A 12 -10.73 -59.80 22.61
C SER A 12 -11.72 -59.14 23.59
N ARG A 13 -11.41 -57.89 24.00
CA ARG A 13 -12.31 -56.72 24.17
C ARG A 13 -11.86 -55.83 25.33
N TRP A 14 -11.39 -54.63 25.00
CA TRP A 14 -11.61 -53.45 25.83
C TRP A 14 -12.01 -52.29 24.91
N ALA A 15 -13.12 -51.63 25.25
CA ALA A 15 -13.63 -50.40 24.64
C ALA A 15 -13.85 -49.41 25.79
N ALA A 16 -13.20 -48.24 25.73
CA ALA A 16 -13.80 -46.91 25.50
C ALA A 16 -14.17 -46.18 26.81
N GLY A 17 -13.76 -44.94 27.12
CA GLY A 17 -12.96 -43.87 26.49
C GLY A 17 -12.64 -42.83 27.61
N PRO A 18 -12.59 -41.51 27.38
CA PRO A 18 -12.09 -40.74 26.24
C PRO A 18 -10.82 -39.96 26.64
N LEU A 19 -9.71 -40.17 25.94
CA LEU A 19 -8.55 -39.29 26.07
C LEU A 19 -8.70 -38.12 25.10
N ARG A 20 -8.50 -36.92 25.67
CA ARG A 20 -8.35 -35.63 24.98
C ARG A 20 -7.64 -35.80 23.64
N SER A 21 -8.25 -35.25 22.60
CA SER A 21 -7.71 -35.10 21.26
C SER A 21 -6.39 -34.32 21.30
N SER A 22 -5.27 -35.04 21.32
CA SER A 22 -3.98 -34.52 20.91
C SER A 22 -3.81 -34.88 19.44
N GLU A 23 -4.06 -33.90 18.57
CA GLU A 23 -3.82 -34.01 17.14
C GLU A 23 -2.32 -34.28 16.91
N PRO A 24 -1.93 -35.28 16.11
CA PRO A 24 -0.52 -35.55 15.87
C PRO A 24 0.07 -34.44 15.00
N LEU A 25 1.10 -33.78 15.55
CA LEU A 25 1.93 -32.81 14.84
C LEU A 25 2.47 -33.44 13.54
N PRO A 26 2.27 -32.84 12.35
CA PRO A 26 2.83 -33.37 11.12
C PRO A 26 4.36 -33.30 11.16
N THR A 27 5.02 -34.46 11.20
CA THR A 27 6.47 -34.61 10.99
C THR A 27 6.83 -34.47 9.52
N GLY A 28 6.34 -33.41 8.86
CA GLY A 28 6.72 -33.01 7.52
C GLY A 28 7.84 -31.96 7.57
N PRO A 29 8.54 -31.69 6.45
CA PRO A 29 9.43 -30.55 6.38
C PRO A 29 8.64 -29.26 6.72
N PRO A 30 9.22 -28.28 7.42
CA PRO A 30 8.50 -27.09 7.89
C PRO A 30 7.98 -26.20 6.74
N THR A 31 8.58 -26.31 5.56
CA THR A 31 8.26 -25.50 4.38
C THR A 31 6.83 -25.72 3.84
N PRO A 32 6.33 -26.96 3.61
CA PRO A 32 4.95 -27.16 3.15
C PRO A 32 3.87 -26.60 4.09
N LEU A 33 4.08 -26.63 5.42
CA LEU A 33 3.11 -26.04 6.34
C LEU A 33 3.08 -24.50 6.23
N ALA A 34 4.26 -23.87 6.12
CA ALA A 34 4.33 -22.42 5.97
C ALA A 34 3.74 -21.93 4.63
N VAL A 35 3.87 -22.72 3.56
CA VAL A 35 3.22 -22.42 2.27
C VAL A 35 1.69 -22.50 2.40
N PHE A 36 1.16 -23.54 3.05
CA PHE A 36 -0.27 -23.63 3.32
C PHE A 36 -0.78 -22.45 4.16
N LEU A 37 -0.03 -22.05 5.19
CA LEU A 37 -0.38 -20.88 6.00
C LEU A 37 -0.32 -19.57 5.19
N LEU A 38 0.59 -19.46 4.22
CA LEU A 38 0.64 -18.31 3.32
C LEU A 38 -0.58 -18.25 2.40
N GLU A 39 -1.01 -19.38 1.84
CA GLU A 39 -2.23 -19.46 1.03
C GLU A 39 -3.45 -19.07 1.85
N GLU A 40 -3.61 -19.65 3.05
CA GLU A 40 -4.70 -19.33 3.97
C GLU A 40 -4.70 -17.85 4.39
N ALA A 41 -3.54 -17.28 4.74
CA ALA A 41 -3.42 -15.87 5.09
C ALA A 41 -3.79 -14.95 3.91
N SER A 42 -3.43 -15.35 2.69
CA SER A 42 -3.77 -14.62 1.47
C SER A 42 -5.27 -14.64 1.21
N ASP A 43 -5.93 -15.78 1.41
CA ASP A 43 -7.39 -15.89 1.30
C ASP A 43 -8.11 -15.07 2.37
N GLN A 44 -7.63 -15.11 3.61
CA GLN A 44 -8.15 -14.28 4.70
C GLN A 44 -8.02 -12.79 4.37
N LEU A 45 -6.86 -12.36 3.84
CA LEU A 45 -6.60 -10.97 3.47
C LEU A 45 -7.49 -10.52 2.30
N VAL A 46 -7.57 -11.29 1.22
CA VAL A 46 -8.15 -10.84 -0.06
C VAL A 46 -9.63 -11.20 -0.21
N VAL A 47 -10.00 -12.41 0.19
CA VAL A 47 -11.37 -12.94 0.00
C VAL A 47 -12.25 -12.58 1.18
N HIS A 48 -11.76 -12.83 2.40
CA HIS A 48 -12.56 -12.64 3.61
C HIS A 48 -12.42 -11.24 4.20
N LEU A 49 -11.37 -10.48 3.81
CA LEU A 49 -11.02 -9.19 4.41
C LEU A 49 -10.86 -9.27 5.94
N ASP A 50 -10.48 -10.44 6.44
CA ASP A 50 -10.17 -10.66 7.84
C ASP A 50 -8.68 -10.41 8.07
N PHE A 51 -8.33 -9.12 8.18
CA PHE A 51 -6.95 -8.67 8.33
C PHE A 51 -6.32 -9.16 9.63
N ARG A 52 -7.11 -9.35 10.68
CA ARG A 52 -6.61 -9.85 11.96
C ARG A 52 -6.25 -11.32 11.86
N ALA A 53 -7.16 -12.14 11.32
CA ALA A 53 -6.87 -13.55 11.10
C ALA A 53 -5.67 -13.73 10.15
N ALA A 54 -5.60 -12.93 9.08
CA ALA A 54 -4.49 -12.97 8.13
C ALA A 54 -3.15 -12.70 8.84
N LEU A 55 -3.08 -11.68 9.70
CA LEU A 55 -1.88 -11.35 10.46
C LEU A 55 -1.49 -12.49 11.42
N GLU A 56 -2.45 -13.02 12.21
CA GLU A 56 -2.20 -14.13 13.14
C GLU A 56 -1.71 -15.38 12.40
N THR A 57 -2.25 -15.66 11.21
CA THR A 57 -1.80 -16.75 10.33
C THR A 57 -0.39 -16.49 9.79
N CYS A 58 -0.06 -15.25 9.41
CA CYS A 58 1.29 -14.88 8.98
C CYS A 58 2.33 -15.08 10.08
N GLU A 59 2.03 -14.69 11.32
CA GLU A 59 2.92 -14.86 12.48
C GLU A 59 3.23 -16.34 12.72
N ARG A 60 2.20 -17.20 12.73
CA ARG A 60 2.36 -18.66 12.83
C ARG A 60 3.22 -19.23 11.70
N GLY A 61 3.03 -18.73 10.47
CA GLY A 61 3.84 -19.12 9.32
C GLY A 61 5.31 -18.77 9.51
N CYS A 62 5.60 -17.53 9.92
CA CYS A 62 6.96 -17.06 10.18
C CYS A 62 7.64 -17.82 11.33
N GLU A 63 6.91 -18.12 12.40
CA GLU A 63 7.40 -18.92 13.53
C GLU A 63 7.76 -20.35 13.11
N THR A 64 6.94 -20.97 12.25
CA THR A 64 7.23 -22.30 11.68
C THR A 64 8.53 -22.31 10.88
N LEU A 65 8.78 -21.23 10.13
CA LEU A 65 10.00 -21.07 9.33
C LEU A 65 11.23 -20.71 10.15
N ALA A 66 11.07 -20.06 11.31
CA ALA A 66 12.19 -19.76 12.22
C ALA A 66 12.88 -21.03 12.75
N ILE A 67 12.17 -22.15 12.76
CA ILE A 67 12.67 -23.46 13.18
C ILE A 67 13.41 -24.19 12.03
N GLY A 68 13.26 -23.74 10.77
CA GLY A 68 13.79 -24.42 9.58
C GLY A 68 14.82 -23.61 8.79
N VAL A 69 16.04 -24.12 8.68
CA VAL A 69 17.15 -23.49 7.93
C VAL A 69 17.13 -23.98 6.47
N SER A 70 16.45 -23.27 5.56
CA SER A 70 16.50 -23.58 4.11
C SER A 70 16.24 -22.35 3.24
N GLY A 71 16.86 -22.28 2.05
CA GLY A 71 16.71 -21.14 1.12
C GLY A 71 15.27 -20.92 0.62
N SER A 72 14.49 -22.00 0.41
CA SER A 72 13.07 -21.89 0.03
C SER A 72 12.19 -21.29 1.16
N SER A 73 12.62 -21.41 2.41
CA SER A 73 11.95 -20.79 3.56
C SER A 73 12.07 -19.25 3.51
N ALA A 74 13.14 -18.69 2.93
CA ALA A 74 13.32 -17.24 2.87
C ALA A 74 12.29 -16.54 1.97
N GLU A 75 11.94 -17.13 0.82
CA GLU A 75 10.94 -16.58 -0.10
C GLU A 75 9.52 -16.66 0.50
N VAL A 76 9.15 -17.80 1.09
CA VAL A 76 7.85 -17.96 1.77
C VAL A 76 7.74 -16.99 2.94
N LYS A 77 8.81 -16.83 3.72
CA LYS A 77 8.88 -15.85 4.81
C LYS A 77 8.71 -14.41 4.31
N CYS A 78 9.35 -14.05 3.20
CA CYS A 78 9.18 -12.75 2.57
C CYS A 78 7.69 -12.52 2.20
N SER A 79 7.07 -13.50 1.53
CA SER A 79 5.66 -13.43 1.14
C SER A 79 4.70 -13.33 2.33
N LEU A 80 4.96 -14.09 3.41
CA LEU A 80 4.21 -13.98 4.67
C LEU A 80 4.34 -12.57 5.27
N CYS A 81 5.54 -11.99 5.24
CA CYS A 81 5.76 -10.62 5.69
C CYS A 81 5.03 -9.59 4.82
N VAL A 82 4.97 -9.77 3.49
CA VAL A 82 4.20 -8.89 2.60
C VAL A 82 2.71 -8.90 2.98
N VAL A 83 2.12 -10.08 3.15
CA VAL A 83 0.71 -10.22 3.57
C VAL A 83 0.48 -9.61 4.95
N GLY A 84 1.37 -9.84 5.91
CA GLY A 84 1.25 -9.28 7.25
C GLY A 84 1.41 -7.75 7.30
N ILE A 85 2.33 -7.18 6.52
CA ILE A 85 2.46 -5.71 6.36
C ILE A 85 1.17 -5.14 5.80
N GLN A 86 0.61 -5.78 4.76
CA GLN A 86 -0.64 -5.34 4.16
C GLN A 86 -1.79 -5.40 5.17
N ALA A 87 -1.92 -6.49 5.93
CA ALA A 87 -2.92 -6.61 6.99
C ALA A 87 -2.78 -5.52 8.06
N LEU A 88 -1.57 -5.23 8.53
CA LEU A 88 -1.30 -4.15 9.47
C LEU A 88 -1.67 -2.78 8.90
N ALA A 89 -1.38 -2.53 7.63
CA ALA A 89 -1.74 -1.29 6.96
C ALA A 89 -3.27 -1.13 6.84
N GLU A 90 -4.00 -2.19 6.48
CA GLU A 90 -5.47 -2.16 6.39
C GLU A 90 -6.16 -1.99 7.76
N MET A 91 -5.51 -2.41 8.85
CA MET A 91 -5.98 -2.17 10.22
C MET A 91 -5.60 -0.78 10.78
N ASP A 92 -5.01 0.11 9.98
CA ASP A 92 -4.43 1.41 10.39
C ASP A 92 -3.34 1.28 11.48
N ARG A 93 -2.71 0.11 11.57
CA ARG A 93 -1.62 -0.22 12.51
C ARG A 93 -0.25 -0.09 11.84
N TRP A 94 -0.11 0.85 10.92
CA TRP A 94 1.11 1.05 10.12
C TRP A 94 2.35 1.34 10.97
N ARG A 95 2.20 1.96 12.15
CA ARG A 95 3.29 2.21 13.11
C ARG A 95 3.96 0.93 13.62
N GLU A 96 3.21 -0.16 13.65
CA GLU A 96 3.69 -1.45 14.16
C GLU A 96 4.46 -2.24 13.08
N VAL A 97 4.35 -1.85 11.81
CA VAL A 97 4.92 -2.58 10.67
C VAL A 97 6.42 -2.81 10.81
N LEU A 98 7.21 -1.77 11.06
CA LEU A 98 8.66 -1.92 11.15
C LEU A 98 9.10 -2.76 12.36
N PRO A 99 8.63 -2.48 13.60
CA PRO A 99 8.90 -3.34 14.74
C PRO A 99 8.48 -4.80 14.51
N TRP A 100 7.35 -5.02 13.81
CA TRP A 100 6.83 -6.34 13.52
C TRP A 100 7.71 -7.10 12.51
N VAL A 101 8.07 -6.49 11.38
CA VAL A 101 8.93 -7.11 10.36
C VAL A 101 10.31 -7.41 10.94
N LEU A 102 10.90 -6.46 11.68
CA LEU A 102 12.24 -6.60 12.24
C LEU A 102 12.33 -7.66 13.34
N ARG A 103 11.20 -8.19 13.86
CA ARG A 103 11.23 -9.40 14.71
C ARG A 103 11.79 -10.60 13.96
N TYR A 104 11.61 -10.65 12.65
CA TYR A 104 11.95 -11.80 11.83
C TYR A 104 13.30 -11.65 11.13
N TYR A 105 13.89 -10.46 11.07
CA TYR A 105 15.13 -10.20 10.36
C TYR A 105 16.20 -9.66 11.34
N PRO A 106 17.48 -10.09 11.24
CA PRO A 106 18.54 -9.66 12.15
C PRO A 106 18.72 -8.14 12.30
N GLY A 107 18.37 -7.38 11.26
CA GLY A 107 18.46 -5.92 11.22
C GLY A 107 17.87 -5.34 9.93
N PRO A 108 17.70 -4.01 9.84
CA PRO A 108 17.18 -3.33 8.65
C PRO A 108 18.03 -3.61 7.39
N GLU A 109 19.33 -3.82 7.54
CA GLU A 109 20.29 -4.15 6.47
C GLU A 109 20.02 -5.49 5.80
N SER A 110 19.37 -6.42 6.52
CA SER A 110 19.07 -7.78 6.06
C SER A 110 17.66 -7.93 5.46
N LEU A 111 16.91 -6.84 5.36
CA LEU A 111 15.57 -6.86 4.79
C LEU A 111 15.61 -7.21 3.30
N PRO A 112 14.73 -8.13 2.84
CA PRO A 112 14.52 -8.34 1.41
C PRO A 112 14.14 -7.03 0.70
N PRO A 113 14.62 -6.79 -0.54
CA PRO A 113 14.33 -5.58 -1.31
C PRO A 113 12.83 -5.26 -1.38
N GLN A 114 12.02 -6.30 -1.56
CA GLN A 114 10.55 -6.23 -1.66
C GLN A 114 9.90 -5.67 -0.38
N LEU A 115 10.39 -6.07 0.81
CA LEU A 115 9.87 -5.58 2.08
C LEU A 115 10.29 -4.13 2.32
N LEU A 116 11.53 -3.79 1.96
CA LEU A 116 12.03 -2.42 2.10
C LEU A 116 11.24 -1.46 1.21
N GLU A 117 11.03 -1.82 -0.06
CA GLU A 117 10.20 -1.05 -1.00
C GLU A 117 8.80 -0.81 -0.43
N LEU A 118 8.13 -1.88 0.03
CA LEU A 118 6.78 -1.80 0.59
C LEU A 118 6.73 -0.89 1.82
N CYS A 119 7.71 -0.98 2.72
CA CYS A 119 7.81 -0.09 3.87
C CYS A 119 8.00 1.38 3.44
N ILE A 120 8.91 1.68 2.50
CA ILE A 120 9.12 3.04 2.00
C ILE A 120 7.82 3.61 1.42
N LEU A 121 7.12 2.82 0.61
CA LEU A 121 5.86 3.23 -0.01
C LEU A 121 4.76 3.49 1.03
N LEU A 122 4.63 2.62 2.02
CA LEU A 122 3.67 2.77 3.11
C LEU A 122 3.92 4.05 3.91
N TYR A 123 5.14 4.24 4.42
CA TYR A 123 5.50 5.41 5.24
C TYR A 123 5.45 6.72 4.45
N SER A 124 5.76 6.68 3.15
CA SER A 124 5.53 7.83 2.26
C SER A 124 4.05 8.17 2.12
N ARG A 125 3.18 7.17 2.01
CA ARG A 125 1.72 7.36 1.90
C ARG A 125 1.11 7.97 3.15
N VAL A 126 1.49 7.48 4.34
CA VAL A 126 1.01 8.01 5.63
C VAL A 126 1.69 9.34 6.02
N ARG A 127 2.48 9.94 5.11
CA ARG A 127 3.19 11.21 5.31
C ARG A 127 4.17 11.20 6.49
N GLU A 128 4.70 10.03 6.82
CA GLU A 128 5.75 9.86 7.82
C GLU A 128 7.03 9.24 7.23
N PRO A 129 7.61 9.84 6.17
CA PRO A 129 8.82 9.29 5.53
C PRO A 129 10.05 9.29 6.45
N GLN A 130 10.06 10.10 7.52
CA GLN A 130 11.15 10.18 8.49
C GLN A 130 11.50 8.83 9.13
N VAL A 131 10.51 7.95 9.30
CA VAL A 131 10.70 6.63 9.92
C VAL A 131 11.62 5.75 9.06
N MET A 132 11.60 5.96 7.73
CA MET A 132 12.39 5.20 6.78
C MET A 132 13.77 5.80 6.48
N LEU A 133 14.14 6.93 7.11
CA LEU A 133 15.42 7.60 6.85
C LEU A 133 16.61 6.70 7.20
N GLU A 134 16.68 6.24 8.46
CA GLU A 134 17.77 5.39 8.93
C GLU A 134 17.65 3.98 8.35
N VAL A 135 16.44 3.39 8.33
CA VAL A 135 16.21 2.02 7.84
C VAL A 135 16.68 1.84 6.39
N ALA A 136 16.26 2.72 5.48
CA ALA A 136 16.68 2.64 4.08
C ALA A 136 18.15 3.10 3.91
N GLY A 137 18.62 4.03 4.74
CA GLY A 137 20.02 4.45 4.74
C GLY A 137 20.99 3.34 5.14
N ASP A 138 20.67 2.58 6.19
CA ASP A 138 21.43 1.41 6.65
C ASP A 138 21.47 0.33 5.55
N TRP A 139 20.31 0.03 4.95
CA TRP A 139 20.22 -0.95 3.87
C TRP A 139 21.06 -0.56 2.64
N LEU A 140 21.08 0.72 2.25
CA LEU A 140 21.89 1.22 1.13
C LEU A 140 23.40 1.27 1.44
N ARG A 141 23.78 1.43 2.71
CA ARG A 141 25.18 1.43 3.13
C ARG A 141 25.79 0.03 3.13
N GLU A 142 24.99 -1.00 3.35
CA GLU A 142 25.41 -2.40 3.42
C GLU A 142 26.03 -2.88 2.09
N PRO A 143 27.32 -3.28 2.07
CA PRO A 143 27.99 -3.73 0.85
C PRO A 143 27.32 -4.94 0.21
N ALA A 144 26.74 -5.86 0.99
CA ALA A 144 26.08 -7.07 0.46
C ALA A 144 24.89 -6.74 -0.46
N ASN A 145 24.26 -5.58 -0.30
CA ASN A 145 23.08 -5.18 -1.06
C ASN A 145 23.42 -4.50 -2.40
N ARG A 146 24.67 -4.10 -2.61
CA ARG A 146 25.08 -3.30 -3.79
C ARG A 146 25.00 -4.07 -5.10
N ASP A 147 25.16 -5.39 -5.03
CA ASP A 147 25.13 -6.28 -6.20
C ASP A 147 23.70 -6.71 -6.56
N LEU A 148 22.70 -6.31 -5.78
CA LEU A 148 21.30 -6.62 -6.04
C LEU A 148 20.79 -5.80 -7.22
N ARG A 149 19.99 -6.45 -8.09
CA ARG A 149 19.31 -5.80 -9.22
C ARG A 149 18.44 -4.62 -8.77
N GLU A 150 17.80 -4.75 -7.62
CA GLU A 150 16.84 -3.80 -7.08
C GLU A 150 17.51 -2.60 -6.41
N TYR A 151 18.83 -2.66 -6.17
CA TYR A 151 19.58 -1.64 -5.43
C TYR A 151 19.41 -0.24 -6.02
N GLY A 152 19.54 -0.10 -7.35
CA GLY A 152 19.36 1.17 -8.04
C GLY A 152 17.95 1.75 -7.87
N ALA A 153 16.92 0.90 -8.06
CA ALA A 153 15.53 1.31 -7.92
C ALA A 153 15.19 1.71 -6.47
N LEU A 154 15.72 0.99 -5.47
CA LEU A 154 15.55 1.32 -4.06
C LEU A 154 16.28 2.61 -3.66
N ALA A 155 17.47 2.86 -4.23
CA ALA A 155 18.19 4.12 -4.04
C ALA A 155 17.39 5.31 -4.61
N GLU A 156 16.83 5.17 -5.81
CA GLU A 156 15.95 6.17 -6.41
C GLU A 156 14.69 6.38 -5.57
N LEU A 157 14.07 5.29 -5.11
CA LEU A 157 12.88 5.36 -4.27
C LEU A 157 13.16 6.07 -2.95
N HIS A 158 14.27 5.74 -2.27
CA HIS A 158 14.70 6.41 -1.04
C HIS A 158 14.94 7.91 -1.28
N LEU A 159 15.61 8.26 -2.38
CA LEU A 159 15.81 9.66 -2.76
C LEU A 159 14.47 10.38 -2.89
N LEU A 160 13.56 9.86 -3.72
CA LEU A 160 12.31 10.53 -4.08
C LEU A 160 11.28 10.56 -2.95
N ARG A 161 11.22 9.49 -2.14
CA ARG A 161 10.15 9.29 -1.14
C ARG A 161 10.57 9.57 0.28
N VAL A 162 11.88 9.65 0.55
CA VAL A 162 12.40 9.90 1.90
C VAL A 162 13.24 11.17 1.92
N LEU A 163 14.32 11.27 1.15
CA LEU A 163 15.25 12.40 1.25
C LEU A 163 14.65 13.72 0.76
N LEU A 164 14.01 13.75 -0.41
CA LEU A 164 13.42 15.00 -0.94
C LEU A 164 12.29 15.54 -0.07
N PRO A 165 11.31 14.74 0.40
CA PRO A 165 10.26 15.24 1.29
C PRO A 165 10.77 15.76 2.65
N LEU A 166 11.91 15.26 3.12
CA LEU A 166 12.54 15.69 4.37
C LEU A 166 13.51 16.87 4.20
N GLY A 167 13.70 17.38 2.97
CA GLY A 167 14.62 18.49 2.69
C GLY A 167 16.10 18.14 2.84
N ARG A 168 16.47 16.85 2.78
CA ARG A 168 17.86 16.37 2.92
C ARG A 168 18.63 16.50 1.60
N TRP A 169 18.75 17.72 1.10
CA TRP A 169 19.25 18.02 -0.26
C TRP A 169 20.68 17.59 -0.51
N ALA A 170 21.56 17.76 0.49
CA ALA A 170 22.97 17.39 0.37
C ALA A 170 23.11 15.87 0.18
N GLU A 171 22.45 15.09 1.04
CA GLU A 171 22.44 13.63 0.96
C GLU A 171 21.76 13.13 -0.31
N ALA A 172 20.64 13.72 -0.71
CA ALA A 172 19.95 13.34 -1.94
C ALA A 172 20.86 13.52 -3.17
N ARG A 173 21.65 14.59 -3.19
CA ARG A 173 22.56 14.88 -4.30
C ARG A 173 23.78 13.96 -4.31
N GLU A 174 24.36 13.67 -3.15
CA GLU A 174 25.47 12.72 -3.03
C GLU A 174 25.02 11.31 -3.42
N LEU A 175 23.82 10.88 -2.99
CA LEU A 175 23.25 9.60 -3.40
C LEU A 175 23.04 9.53 -4.92
N ALA A 176 22.47 10.57 -5.54
CA ALA A 176 22.27 10.61 -6.99
C ALA A 176 23.60 10.49 -7.77
N ARG A 177 24.66 11.18 -7.33
CA ARG A 177 25.97 11.15 -8.02
C ARG A 177 26.73 9.86 -7.80
N GLY A 178 26.76 9.38 -6.56
CA GLY A 178 27.64 8.29 -6.12
C GLY A 178 27.03 6.90 -6.23
N CYS A 179 25.72 6.77 -6.49
CA CYS A 179 25.08 5.46 -6.59
C CYS A 179 25.45 4.77 -7.91
N ALA A 180 26.17 3.66 -7.79
CA ALA A 180 26.60 2.83 -8.92
C ALA A 180 25.43 2.06 -9.58
N GLY A 181 24.34 1.81 -8.83
CA GLY A 181 23.17 1.08 -9.33
C GLY A 181 22.20 1.90 -10.18
N LEU A 182 22.39 3.23 -10.28
CA LEU A 182 21.54 4.10 -11.10
C LEU A 182 22.07 4.15 -12.54
N SER A 183 21.18 4.01 -13.52
CA SER A 183 21.49 4.33 -14.92
C SER A 183 21.84 5.81 -15.07
N GLU A 184 22.46 6.18 -16.19
CA GLU A 184 22.79 7.59 -16.47
C GLU A 184 21.52 8.45 -16.56
N GLU A 185 20.45 7.92 -17.15
CA GLU A 185 19.15 8.58 -17.25
C GLU A 185 18.51 8.75 -15.86
N GLN A 186 18.53 7.70 -15.02
CA GLN A 186 18.01 7.78 -13.65
C GLN A 186 18.81 8.77 -12.80
N ARG A 187 20.13 8.79 -12.95
CA ARG A 187 21.02 9.74 -12.26
C ARG A 187 20.70 11.18 -12.65
N LEU A 188 20.56 11.48 -13.94
CA LEU A 188 20.22 12.81 -14.42
C LEU A 188 18.82 13.22 -13.92
N GLY A 189 17.83 12.33 -14.08
CA GLY A 189 16.47 12.56 -13.60
C GLY A 189 16.38 12.79 -12.09
N ALA A 190 17.18 12.08 -11.30
CA ALA A 190 17.28 12.25 -9.86
C ALA A 190 17.90 13.61 -9.48
N LEU A 191 18.98 14.02 -10.14
CA LEU A 191 19.60 15.34 -9.91
C LEU A 191 18.66 16.48 -10.26
N GLU A 192 17.95 16.38 -11.39
CA GLU A 192 16.92 17.35 -11.75
C GLU A 192 15.78 17.37 -10.73
N ALA A 193 15.37 16.21 -10.20
CA ALA A 193 14.36 16.13 -9.16
C ALA A 193 14.81 16.83 -7.87
N VAL A 194 16.08 16.69 -7.48
CA VAL A 194 16.68 17.40 -6.33
C VAL A 194 16.60 18.92 -6.56
N ASP A 195 17.05 19.40 -7.72
CA ASP A 195 17.07 20.83 -8.01
C ASP A 195 15.66 21.42 -8.09
N ARG A 196 14.71 20.70 -8.74
CA ARG A 196 13.29 21.08 -8.78
C ARG A 196 12.66 21.12 -7.39
N ALA A 197 12.96 20.15 -6.52
CA ALA A 197 12.43 20.09 -5.17
C ALA A 197 12.96 21.26 -4.32
N ARG A 198 14.26 21.56 -4.39
CA ARG A 198 14.88 22.69 -3.70
C ARG A 198 14.33 24.04 -4.15
N GLN A 199 14.09 24.22 -5.45
CA GLN A 199 13.47 25.44 -5.98
C GLN A 199 12.04 25.67 -5.47
N ARG A 200 11.29 24.59 -5.20
CA ARG A 200 9.94 24.67 -4.65
C ARG A 200 9.92 25.05 -3.18
N GLU A 201 10.92 24.64 -2.41
CA GLU A 201 11.08 25.05 -1.00
C GLU A 201 11.50 26.53 -0.89
N GLY A 202 12.38 27.00 -1.79
CA GLY A 202 12.83 28.39 -1.83
C GLY A 202 11.84 29.39 -2.43
N GLN A 203 10.75 28.92 -3.04
CA GLN A 203 9.65 29.80 -3.44
C GLN A 203 8.81 30.10 -2.20
N PRO A 204 8.60 31.37 -1.83
CA PRO A 204 7.62 31.69 -0.81
C PRO A 204 6.29 31.12 -1.29
N GLY A 205 5.71 30.22 -0.49
CA GLY A 205 4.32 29.83 -0.70
C GLY A 205 3.46 31.09 -0.77
N PRO A 206 2.23 31.02 -1.32
CA PRO A 206 1.26 32.09 -1.15
C PRO A 206 0.82 32.11 0.33
N GLU A 207 1.74 32.39 1.25
CA GLU A 207 1.47 32.87 2.58
C GLU A 207 1.17 34.36 2.49
N GLU A 208 0.11 34.70 3.19
CA GLU A 208 -0.48 36.01 3.35
C GLU A 208 0.55 36.98 3.92
N SER A 209 1.27 37.68 3.05
CA SER A 209 2.10 38.80 3.47
C SER A 209 1.17 39.95 3.90
N PRO A 210 1.19 40.44 5.17
CA PRO A 210 0.35 41.54 5.63
C PRO A 210 0.82 42.91 5.09
N ALA A 211 1.72 42.92 4.12
CA ALA A 211 2.36 44.13 3.59
C ALA A 211 1.72 44.69 2.31
N ARG A 212 0.48 44.29 1.96
CA ARG A 212 -0.26 44.87 0.81
C ARG A 212 -1.55 45.59 1.20
N LEU A 213 -1.54 46.33 2.31
CA LEU A 213 -2.65 47.23 2.68
C LEU A 213 -2.44 48.70 2.29
N SER A 214 -1.46 49.04 1.45
CA SER A 214 -1.34 50.44 0.99
C SER A 214 -0.83 50.55 -0.44
N ALA A 215 -1.66 50.15 -1.40
CA ALA A 215 -1.75 50.77 -2.72
C ALA A 215 -2.85 50.08 -3.54
N LEU A 216 -4.08 50.54 -3.37
CA LEU A 216 -5.08 50.41 -4.44
C LEU A 216 -4.90 51.58 -5.40
N PRO A 217 -5.04 51.33 -6.71
CA PRO A 217 -6.31 51.67 -7.35
C PRO A 217 -6.95 50.49 -8.10
N HIS A 218 -8.26 50.33 -7.90
CA HIS A 218 -9.21 49.52 -8.69
C HIS A 218 -9.35 50.05 -10.14
N PRO A 219 -10.11 49.45 -11.11
CA PRO A 219 -11.00 48.28 -11.06
C PRO A 219 -10.85 47.27 -12.24
N GLY A 220 -11.15 46.00 -11.97
CA GLY A 220 -11.33 44.98 -13.00
C GLY A 220 -11.95 43.72 -12.40
N SER A 221 -13.00 43.92 -11.59
CA SER A 221 -13.64 42.85 -10.81
C SER A 221 -14.37 41.87 -11.71
N VAL A 222 -13.73 40.73 -12.02
CA VAL A 222 -14.48 39.48 -12.14
C VAL A 222 -14.93 39.14 -10.73
N PRO A 223 -16.26 39.06 -10.45
CA PRO A 223 -16.71 38.88 -9.08
C PRO A 223 -16.12 37.58 -8.55
N HIS A 224 -15.40 37.68 -7.41
CA HIS A 224 -14.70 36.56 -6.76
C HIS A 224 -15.60 35.32 -6.56
N LYS A 225 -16.92 35.52 -6.50
CA LYS A 225 -17.94 34.46 -6.47
C LYS A 225 -17.99 33.63 -7.75
N VAL A 226 -17.77 34.23 -8.93
CA VAL A 226 -17.72 33.51 -10.23
C VAL A 226 -16.44 32.71 -10.33
N LEU A 227 -15.31 33.24 -9.89
CA LEU A 227 -14.04 32.49 -9.81
C LEU A 227 -14.13 31.36 -8.76
N ALA A 228 -14.71 31.63 -7.60
CA ALA A 228 -14.96 30.61 -6.57
C ALA A 228 -15.91 29.53 -7.08
N LEU A 229 -16.98 29.91 -7.78
CA LEU A 229 -17.93 28.98 -8.41
C LEU A 229 -17.26 28.17 -9.52
N LEU A 230 -16.40 28.78 -10.35
CA LEU A 230 -15.62 28.09 -11.39
C LEU A 230 -14.62 27.11 -10.80
N THR A 231 -13.96 27.46 -9.69
CA THR A 231 -13.04 26.55 -9.00
C THR A 231 -13.78 25.40 -8.32
N TRP A 232 -14.99 25.64 -7.80
CA TRP A 232 -15.87 24.60 -7.26
C TRP A 232 -16.38 23.67 -8.36
N LEU A 233 -16.87 24.23 -9.46
CA LEU A 233 -17.29 23.48 -10.65
C LEU A 233 -16.13 22.66 -11.22
N ARG A 234 -14.91 23.22 -11.27
CA ARG A 234 -13.71 22.49 -11.70
C ARG A 234 -13.36 21.34 -10.77
N ARG A 235 -13.45 21.53 -9.44
CA ARG A 235 -13.22 20.45 -8.46
C ARG A 235 -14.28 19.35 -8.53
N VAL A 236 -15.55 19.71 -8.73
CA VAL A 236 -16.63 18.73 -8.89
C VAL A 236 -16.51 18.00 -10.23
N LEU A 237 -16.10 18.70 -11.30
CA LEU A 237 -15.88 18.10 -12.61
C LEU A 237 -14.65 17.19 -12.61
N GLU A 238 -13.56 17.55 -11.94
CA GLU A 238 -12.39 16.67 -11.76
C GLU A 238 -12.70 15.47 -10.84
N SER A 239 -13.56 15.66 -9.83
CA SER A 239 -14.08 14.57 -8.98
C SER A 239 -15.04 13.63 -9.72
N GLY A 240 -15.74 14.11 -10.75
CA GLY A 240 -16.69 13.33 -11.55
C GLY A 240 -16.09 12.76 -12.84
N ALA A 241 -15.07 13.39 -13.41
CA ALA A 241 -14.43 12.99 -14.66
C ALA A 241 -13.73 11.62 -14.54
N GLY A 242 -13.18 11.31 -13.36
CA GLY A 242 -12.64 9.98 -13.07
C GLY A 242 -13.70 8.88 -13.07
N HIS A 243 -14.93 9.19 -12.62
CA HIS A 243 -16.07 8.27 -12.69
C HIS A 243 -16.68 8.18 -14.09
N LEU A 244 -16.65 9.26 -14.87
CA LEU A 244 -17.16 9.31 -16.24
C LEU A 244 -16.25 8.60 -17.25
N LEU A 245 -14.92 8.64 -17.07
CA LEU A 245 -13.98 7.91 -17.92
C LEU A 245 -13.80 6.44 -17.51
N ALA A 246 -14.14 6.06 -16.26
CA ALA A 246 -14.04 4.68 -15.77
C ALA A 246 -15.36 3.90 -15.83
N LEU A 247 -16.44 4.50 -16.34
CA LEU A 247 -17.71 3.80 -16.55
C LEU A 247 -17.54 2.83 -17.74
N PRO A 248 -17.75 1.51 -17.57
CA PRO A 248 -17.78 0.60 -18.72
C PRO A 248 -18.87 1.11 -19.68
N PHE A 249 -18.60 1.14 -20.98
CA PHE A 249 -19.45 1.75 -22.02
C PHE A 249 -20.96 1.45 -21.84
N LYS A 250 -21.30 0.25 -21.34
CA LYS A 250 -22.67 -0.18 -21.01
C LYS A 250 -23.33 0.67 -19.91
N LYS A 251 -22.62 1.04 -18.85
CA LYS A 251 -23.13 1.87 -17.74
C LYS A 251 -23.15 3.36 -18.10
N ALA A 252 -22.19 3.83 -18.91
CA ALA A 252 -22.22 5.19 -19.47
C ALA A 252 -23.41 5.36 -20.41
N LEU A 253 -23.69 4.38 -21.27
CA LEU A 253 -24.88 4.35 -22.13
C LEU A 253 -26.17 4.31 -21.30
N LEU A 254 -26.21 3.51 -20.23
CA LEU A 254 -27.38 3.46 -19.35
C LEU A 254 -27.60 4.80 -18.63
N ALA A 255 -26.53 5.44 -18.15
CA ALA A 255 -26.59 6.77 -17.55
C ALA A 255 -27.04 7.83 -18.58
N ALA A 256 -26.53 7.78 -19.81
CA ALA A 256 -26.95 8.67 -20.89
C ALA A 256 -28.41 8.41 -21.32
N LEU A 257 -28.87 7.16 -21.33
CA LEU A 257 -30.25 6.78 -21.63
C LEU A 257 -31.20 7.25 -20.52
N VAL A 258 -30.82 7.07 -19.25
CA VAL A 258 -31.58 7.55 -18.09
C VAL A 258 -31.63 9.08 -18.09
N LEU A 259 -30.52 9.75 -18.38
CA LEU A 259 -30.45 11.21 -18.48
C LEU A 259 -31.28 11.72 -19.67
N GLY A 260 -31.22 11.04 -20.82
CA GLY A 260 -32.05 11.34 -22.00
C GLY A 260 -33.54 11.14 -21.73
N LEU A 261 -33.91 10.07 -21.02
CA LEU A 261 -35.29 9.83 -20.57
C LEU A 261 -35.75 10.85 -19.55
N LEU A 262 -34.86 11.32 -18.66
CA LEU A 262 -35.16 12.42 -17.74
C LEU A 262 -35.40 13.72 -18.51
N VAL A 263 -34.56 14.07 -19.47
CA VAL A 263 -34.75 15.27 -20.30
C VAL A 263 -36.05 15.17 -21.12
N LEU A 264 -36.39 13.99 -21.66
CA LEU A 264 -37.68 13.76 -22.32
C LEU A 264 -38.88 13.82 -21.35
N ARG A 265 -38.70 13.45 -20.08
CA ARG A 265 -39.74 13.50 -19.04
C ARG A 265 -39.91 14.90 -18.43
N PHE A 266 -38.86 15.72 -18.42
CA PHE A 266 -38.84 17.06 -17.85
C PHE A 266 -39.17 18.17 -18.87
N ASP A 267 -39.36 17.85 -20.15
CA ASP A 267 -39.92 18.78 -21.14
C ASP A 267 -41.32 18.32 -21.60
N PRO A 268 -42.40 18.64 -20.87
CA PRO A 268 -43.75 18.57 -21.42
C PRO A 268 -43.99 19.86 -22.23
N GLY A 269 -43.24 20.07 -23.31
CA GLY A 269 -43.12 21.44 -23.81
C GLY A 269 -42.47 21.66 -25.16
N LYS A 270 -42.58 20.73 -26.13
CA LYS A 270 -42.70 21.02 -27.57
C LYS A 270 -42.80 19.72 -28.40
N TRP A 271 -44.01 19.21 -28.52
CA TRP A 271 -44.36 18.34 -29.65
C TRP A 271 -44.47 19.21 -30.90
N GLY A 272 -43.50 19.07 -31.80
CA GLY A 272 -43.43 19.86 -33.02
C GLY A 272 -42.61 19.17 -34.10
N GLY A 273 -43.13 18.04 -34.60
CA GLY A 273 -43.03 17.66 -36.01
C GLY A 273 -41.77 16.94 -36.51
N ALA A 274 -42.01 15.74 -37.03
CA ALA A 274 -41.24 14.99 -38.04
C ALA A 274 -39.79 14.62 -37.67
N GLY A 275 -39.40 13.36 -37.59
CA GLY A 275 -39.77 12.25 -38.47
C GLY A 275 -38.48 11.74 -39.11
N TRP A 276 -38.00 10.58 -38.67
CA TRP A 276 -37.44 9.56 -39.55
C TRP A 276 -37.18 8.29 -38.74
N GLU A 277 -37.99 7.30 -39.08
CA GLU A 277 -37.86 5.90 -38.76
C GLU A 277 -37.02 5.28 -39.89
N ARG A 278 -35.74 4.93 -39.65
CA ARG A 278 -35.04 3.94 -40.50
C ARG A 278 -33.73 3.42 -39.90
N SER A 279 -33.52 2.13 -40.12
CA SER A 279 -32.26 1.38 -39.98
C SER A 279 -31.98 0.74 -38.63
N ARG A 280 -32.77 -0.31 -38.40
CA ARG A 280 -32.35 -1.61 -37.89
C ARG A 280 -31.46 -2.28 -38.97
N GLY A 281 -30.35 -2.91 -38.56
CA GLY A 281 -29.46 -3.72 -39.41
C GLY A 281 -28.07 -3.76 -38.78
N GLU A 282 -27.76 -4.80 -38.00
CA GLU A 282 -26.97 -5.96 -38.43
C GLU A 282 -25.48 -5.65 -38.61
N VAL A 283 -24.66 -6.23 -37.73
CA VAL A 283 -23.36 -6.95 -37.92
C VAL A 283 -22.82 -7.15 -36.48
N GLY A 284 -22.54 -8.33 -35.94
CA GLY A 284 -22.18 -9.59 -36.56
C GLY A 284 -20.74 -9.95 -36.19
N SER A 285 -20.59 -10.86 -35.22
CA SER A 285 -19.45 -11.79 -35.04
C SER A 285 -18.13 -11.30 -34.41
N GLN A 286 -17.77 -11.87 -33.24
CA GLN A 286 -16.71 -12.92 -33.00
C GLN A 286 -15.32 -12.27 -32.74
N LEU A 287 -14.59 -12.49 -31.64
CA LEU A 287 -13.97 -13.71 -31.05
C LEU A 287 -13.65 -13.41 -29.55
N ALA A 288 -13.97 -14.26 -28.56
CA ALA A 288 -13.28 -15.50 -28.15
C ALA A 288 -11.76 -15.30 -27.90
N THR A 289 -11.40 -14.91 -26.67
CA THR A 289 -10.74 -15.74 -25.62
C THR A 289 -9.33 -16.26 -25.96
N GLY A 290 -8.33 -15.62 -25.36
CA GLY A 290 -7.00 -16.17 -25.12
C GLY A 290 -6.56 -15.83 -23.69
N CYS A 291 -6.38 -16.85 -22.85
CA CYS A 291 -5.76 -16.78 -21.53
C CYS A 291 -4.25 -16.55 -21.63
N GLY A 292 -3.64 -15.87 -20.65
CA GLY A 292 -2.18 -15.75 -20.56
C GLY A 292 -1.71 -14.80 -19.46
N ASN A 293 -1.75 -15.31 -18.23
CA ASN A 293 -1.14 -14.89 -16.96
C ASN A 293 -0.10 -13.74 -16.94
N GLY A 294 -0.30 -12.85 -15.97
CA GLY A 294 0.66 -11.86 -15.47
C GLY A 294 0.08 -11.11 -14.28
N ALA A 295 -0.05 -11.79 -13.14
CA ALA A 295 -0.54 -11.19 -11.91
C ALA A 295 0.55 -10.23 -11.35
N SER A 296 0.40 -8.94 -11.62
CA SER A 296 1.00 -7.89 -10.80
C SER A 296 0.13 -7.66 -9.58
N PRO A 297 0.71 -7.50 -8.37
CA PRO A 297 -0.06 -7.18 -7.18
C PRO A 297 -0.72 -5.80 -7.37
N ARG A 298 -2.05 -5.82 -7.48
CA ARG A 298 -2.89 -4.64 -7.38
C ARG A 298 -3.05 -4.29 -5.91
N PHE A 299 -2.25 -3.38 -5.36
CA PHE A 299 -2.78 -2.46 -4.34
C PHE A 299 -1.85 -1.28 -4.02
N LEU A 300 -2.35 -0.08 -4.35
CA LEU A 300 -2.28 1.12 -3.50
C LEU A 300 -3.32 2.16 -3.97
N GLU A 301 -4.46 1.69 -4.51
CA GLU A 301 -5.60 2.52 -4.88
C GLU A 301 -6.85 2.09 -4.08
N ARG A 302 -6.93 2.52 -2.82
CA ARG A 302 -8.21 2.84 -2.22
C ARG A 302 -8.09 4.01 -1.25
N THR A 303 -8.79 5.08 -1.62
CA THR A 303 -9.52 6.06 -0.80
C THR A 303 -8.82 6.62 0.44
N GLY A 304 -8.33 7.86 0.29
CA GLY A 304 -8.07 8.74 1.42
C GLY A 304 -9.38 9.30 1.97
N GLU A 305 -9.63 9.05 3.25
CA GLU A 305 -10.46 9.92 4.07
C GLU A 305 -9.57 10.97 4.74
N GLY A 306 -10.13 12.17 4.95
CA GLY A 306 -9.41 13.37 5.35
C GLY A 306 -8.85 13.35 6.78
N PRO A 307 -8.10 14.39 7.15
CA PRO A 307 -7.33 14.42 8.39
C PRO A 307 -8.23 14.58 9.63
N ALA A 308 -8.05 13.68 10.59
CA ALA A 308 -8.54 13.84 11.96
C ALA A 308 -7.90 15.10 12.59
N ARG A 309 -8.75 16.04 13.02
CA ARG A 309 -8.37 17.13 13.92
C ARG A 309 -8.06 16.52 15.29
N PHE A 310 -6.85 16.75 15.81
CA PHE A 310 -6.54 16.56 17.22
C PHE A 310 -6.26 17.92 17.89
N PRO A 311 -6.66 18.10 19.17
CA PRO A 311 -6.56 19.37 19.87
C PRO A 311 -5.15 19.62 20.43
N SER A 312 -4.76 20.90 20.46
CA SER A 312 -3.53 21.39 21.11
C SER A 312 -3.51 21.09 22.62
N PRO A 313 -2.32 20.87 23.22
CA PRO A 313 -2.19 20.75 24.66
C PRO A 313 -2.16 22.12 25.34
N GLU A 314 -3.03 22.30 26.34
CA GLU A 314 -2.98 23.38 27.32
C GLU A 314 -1.82 23.14 28.32
N HIS A 315 -1.00 24.16 28.55
CA HIS A 315 -0.21 24.31 29.78
C HIS A 315 -1.15 24.77 30.91
N PRO A 316 -1.00 24.27 32.15
CA PRO A 316 -0.20 25.03 33.13
C PRO A 316 0.47 24.17 34.22
N GLY A 317 1.44 24.75 34.94
CA GLY A 317 1.87 24.23 36.24
C GLY A 317 3.33 24.49 36.60
N GLN A 318 3.64 25.75 36.95
CA GLN A 318 4.85 26.07 37.71
C GLN A 318 4.79 25.33 39.06
N GLY A 319 5.80 24.51 39.34
CA GLY A 319 6.02 23.85 40.62
C GLY A 319 7.46 24.06 41.05
N SER A 320 7.69 25.15 41.77
CA SER A 320 8.93 25.46 42.47
C SER A 320 9.23 24.37 43.52
N ALA A 321 10.43 23.78 43.50
CA ALA A 321 10.94 23.03 44.64
C ALA A 321 12.42 23.38 44.84
N SER A 322 12.62 24.11 45.93
CA SER A 322 13.87 24.60 46.51
C SER A 322 14.70 23.48 47.13
N TRP A 323 16.01 23.68 47.08
CA TRP A 323 17.07 23.15 47.95
C TRP A 323 16.66 22.74 49.37
N VAL A 324 17.11 21.56 49.82
CA VAL A 324 17.57 21.34 51.19
C VAL A 324 18.74 20.33 51.17
N GLN A 325 19.89 20.78 51.66
CA GLN A 325 20.97 19.95 52.20
C GLN A 325 20.57 19.49 53.60
N ASP A 326 20.74 18.21 53.90
CA ASP A 326 21.34 17.66 55.13
C ASP A 326 21.60 16.16 54.94
#